data_AF-A0A1C3P858-F1
#
_entry.id   AF-A0A1C3P858-F1
#
_cell.length_a   1.000
_cell.length_b   1.000
_cell.length_c   1.000
_cell.angle_alpha   90.00
_cell.angle_beta   90.00
_cell.angle_gamma   90.00
#
_symmetry.space_group_name_H-M   'P 1'
#
loop_
_entity.id
_entity.type
_entity.pdbx_description
1 polymer ?
#
loop_
_entity_poly.entity_id
_entity_poly.type
_entity_poly.pdbx_seq_one_letter_code
_entity_poly.pdbx_strand_id
1 'polypeptide(L)' 'MLDRRSGAVVDGSDLKGITDAVGSLLADPDRARAMGASGRAWVEMAWRWDVLTARLRDLLLPSQ' A
#
# COMPACT_ATOMS: atom_id res chain seq x y z
N MET A 1 -0.85 7.45 4.70
CA MET A 1 -0.25 6.23 4.14
C MET A 1 1.01 5.94 4.96
N LEU A 2 0.80 5.62 6.22
CA LEU A 2 0.76 4.30 6.88
C LEU A 2 2.16 3.79 7.21
N ASP A 3 2.51 4.07 8.46
CA ASP A 3 3.59 3.58 9.28
C ASP A 3 3.60 2.05 9.39
N ARG A 4 4.52 1.39 8.68
CA ARG A 4 4.98 -0.01 8.91
C ARG A 4 3.95 -1.15 8.94
N ARG A 5 2.63 -0.90 8.90
CA ARG A 5 1.57 -1.90 9.07
C ARG A 5 1.20 -2.61 7.77
N SER A 6 1.22 -1.91 6.64
CA SER A 6 0.90 -2.47 5.32
C SER A 6 2.06 -2.40 4.32
N GLY A 7 3.18 -1.78 4.69
CA GLY A 7 4.34 -1.57 3.82
C GLY A 7 5.38 -0.64 4.42
N ALA A 8 6.53 -0.53 3.76
CA ALA A 8 7.55 0.47 4.02
C ALA A 8 7.81 1.26 2.74
N VAL A 9 7.84 2.59 2.83
CA VAL A 9 8.22 3.48 1.73
C VAL A 9 9.65 3.92 1.97
N VAL A 10 10.49 3.76 0.95
CA VAL A 10 11.91 4.14 0.96
C VAL A 10 12.18 5.03 -0.25
N ASP A 11 13.26 5.82 -0.18
CA ASP A 11 13.76 6.54 -1.36
C ASP A 11 14.22 5.52 -2.41
N GLY A 12 13.68 5.63 -3.63
CA GLY A 12 13.99 4.74 -4.75
C GLY A 12 15.41 4.87 -5.29
N SER A 13 16.14 5.93 -4.93
CA SER A 13 17.55 6.11 -5.29
C SER A 13 18.52 5.65 -4.20
N ASP A 14 18.03 5.35 -2.99
CA ASP A 14 18.83 4.84 -1.90
C ASP A 14 18.90 3.31 -1.91
N LEU A 15 19.92 2.79 -2.61
CA LEU A 15 20.15 1.34 -2.70
C LEU A 15 20.27 0.69 -1.31
N LYS A 16 20.91 1.35 -0.34
CA LYS A 16 21.09 0.79 1.00
C LYS A 16 19.74 0.72 1.71
N GLY A 17 18.96 1.79 1.68
CA GLY A 17 17.60 1.83 2.24
C GLY A 17 16.69 0.76 1.64
N ILE A 18 16.76 0.53 0.33
CA ILE A 18 16.02 -0.54 -0.36
C ILE A 18 16.46 -1.92 0.15
N THR A 19 17.77 -2.17 0.17
CA THR A 19 18.31 -3.48 0.55
C THR A 19 18.01 -3.81 2.02
N ASP A 20 18.13 -2.83 2.91
CA ASP A 20 17.80 -2.99 4.33
C ASP A 20 16.30 -3.23 4.54
N ALA A 21 15.43 -2.53 3.82
CA ALA A 21 13.99 -2.71 3.90
C ALA A 21 13.56 -4.11 3.43
N VAL A 22 14.08 -4.56 2.29
CA VAL A 22 13.79 -5.90 1.75
C VAL A 22 14.40 -6.98 2.64
N GLY A 23 15.67 -6.85 3.02
CA GLY A 23 16.36 -7.82 3.86
C GLY A 23 15.70 -7.99 5.23
N SER A 24 15.35 -6.89 5.90
CA SER A 24 14.67 -6.95 7.20
C SER A 24 13.26 -7.52 7.15
N LEU A 25 12.57 -7.40 6.01
CA LEU A 25 11.27 -8.00 5.81
C LEU A 25 11.38 -9.52 5.56
N LEU A 26 12.31 -9.93 4.70
CA LEU A 26 12.52 -11.35 4.37
C LEU A 26 13.12 -12.14 5.55
N ALA A 27 13.88 -11.48 6.42
CA ALA A 27 14.41 -12.08 7.64
C ALA A 27 13.34 -12.39 8.70
N ASP A 28 12.13 -11.82 8.58
CA ASP A 28 11.01 -12.03 9.52
C ASP A 28 9.74 -12.47 8.77
N PRO A 29 9.55 -13.80 8.59
CA PRO A 29 8.41 -14.34 7.86
C PRO A 29 7.04 -14.00 8.47
N ASP A 30 6.95 -13.84 9.79
CA ASP A 30 5.69 -13.56 10.47
C ASP A 30 5.28 -12.11 10.25
N ARG A 31 6.23 -11.18 10.35
CA ARG A 31 6.04 -9.79 9.94
C ARG A 31 5.68 -9.70 8.47
N ALA A 32 6.33 -10.45 7.59
CA ALA A 32 6.02 -10.46 6.16
C ALA A 32 4.56 -10.90 5.89
N ARG A 33 4.10 -11.97 6.55
CA ARG A 33 2.70 -12.44 6.44
C ARG A 33 1.71 -11.41 6.97
N ALA A 34 1.96 -10.85 8.15
CA ALA A 34 1.06 -9.86 8.76
C ALA A 34 0.94 -8.60 7.89
N MET A 35 2.06 -8.14 7.32
CA MET A 35 2.10 -6.99 6.42
C MET A 35 1.36 -7.28 5.12
N GLY A 36 1.56 -8.48 4.53
CA GLY A 36 0.87 -8.91 3.32
C GLY A 36 -0.66 -9.03 3.51
N ALA A 37 -1.10 -9.59 4.64
CA ALA A 37 -2.52 -9.69 4.98
C ALA A 37 -3.16 -8.30 5.13
N SER A 38 -2.48 -7.40 5.83
CA SER A 38 -2.93 -6.00 6.00
C SER A 38 -3.00 -5.26 4.65
N GLY A 39 -2.01 -5.45 3.78
CA GLY A 39 -2.00 -4.90 2.43
C GLY A 39 -3.17 -5.41 1.58
N ARG A 40 -3.45 -6.71 1.62
CA ARG A 40 -4.59 -7.32 0.93
C ARG A 40 -5.92 -6.72 1.42
N ALA A 41 -6.14 -6.70 2.73
CA ALA A 41 -7.36 -6.14 3.32
C ALA A 41 -7.56 -4.68 2.90
N TRP A 42 -6.49 -3.89 2.85
CA TRP A 42 -6.57 -2.50 2.39
C TRP A 42 -6.98 -2.39 0.92
N VAL A 43 -6.39 -3.21 0.03
CA VAL A 43 -6.77 -3.24 -1.40
C VAL A 43 -8.24 -3.63 -1.54
N GLU A 44 -8.70 -4.67 -0.83
CA GLU A 44 -10.09 -5.11 -0.86
C GLU A 44 -11.08 -4.03 -0.37
N MET A 45 -10.66 -3.17 0.56
CA MET A 45 -11.49 -2.05 1.02
C MET A 45 -11.45 -0.84 0.06
N ALA A 46 -10.26 -0.47 -0.43
CA ALA A 46 -10.04 0.79 -1.13
C ALA A 46 -10.20 0.69 -2.66
N TRP A 47 -9.94 -0.49 -3.25
CA TRP A 47 -9.98 -0.74 -4.69
C TRP A 47 -11.22 -1.52 -5.11
N ARG A 48 -12.37 -1.12 -4.58
CA ARG A 48 -13.65 -1.64 -5.05
C ARG A 48 -14.14 -0.79 -6.23
N TRP A 49 -14.72 -1.44 -7.24
CA TRP A 49 -15.21 -0.76 -8.44
C TRP A 49 -16.25 0.32 -8.12
N ASP A 50 -17.09 0.13 -7.13
CA ASP A 50 -18.05 1.14 -6.66
C ASP A 50 -17.36 2.39 -6.10
N VAL A 51 -16.29 2.24 -5.33
CA VAL A 51 -15.48 3.36 -4.80
C VAL A 51 -14.76 4.11 -5.93
N LEU A 52 -14.13 3.37 -6.84
CA LEU A 52 -13.39 3.96 -7.97
C LEU A 52 -14.32 4.67 -8.96
N THR A 53 -15.48 4.08 -9.25
CA THR A 53 -16.47 4.69 -10.16
C THR A 53 -17.14 5.91 -9.53
N ALA A 54 -17.42 5.91 -8.23
CA ALA A 54 -17.90 7.11 -7.53
C ALA A 54 -16.88 8.25 -7.63
N ARG A 55 -15.61 7.98 -7.30
CA ARG A 55 -14.54 8.98 -7.40
C ARG A 55 -14.31 9.47 -8.82
N LEU A 56 -14.42 8.58 -9.82
CA LEU A 56 -14.34 8.96 -11.22
C LEU A 56 -15.53 9.83 -11.66
N ARG A 57 -16.75 9.51 -11.20
CA ARG A 57 -17.94 10.33 -11.47
C ARG A 57 -17.78 11.74 -10.90
N ASP A 58 -17.27 11.88 -9.69
CA ASP A 58 -17.01 13.20 -9.09
C ASP A 58 -15.98 14.03 -9.87
N LEU A 59 -15.02 13.37 -10.54
CA LEU A 59 -14.02 14.04 -11.37
C LEU A 59 -14.56 14.40 -12.77
N LEU A 60 -15.51 13.62 -13.30
CA LEU A 60 -16.03 13.77 -14.67
C LEU A 60 -17.33 14.58 -14.76
N LEU A 61 -18.09 14.66 -13.67
CA LEU A 61 -19.32 15.43 -13.60
C LEU A 61 -19.00 16.71 -12.80
N PRO A 62 -18.90 17.87 -13.45
CA PRO A 62 -18.71 19.13 -12.75
C PRO A 62 -19.81 19.30 -11.70
N SER A 63 -19.43 19.59 -10.46
CA SER A 63 -20.35 20.16 -9.48
C SER A 63 -20.85 21.49 -10.04
N GLN A 64 -22.13 21.55 -10.40
CA GLN A 64 -22.84 22.79 -10.65
C GLN A 64 -22.80 23.70 -9.42
#